data_AF-A0A8H3ELA0-F1
#
_entry.id   AF-A0A8H3ELA0-F1
#
_cell.length_a   1.000
_cell.length_b   1.000
_cell.length_c   1.000
_cell.angle_alpha   90.00
_cell.angle_beta   90.00
_cell.angle_gamma   90.00
#
_symmetry.space_group_name_H-M   'P 1'
#
loop_
_entity.id
_entity.type
_entity.pdbx_description
1 polymer ?
#
loop_
_entity_poly.entity_id
_entity_poly.type
_entity_poly.pdbx_seq_one_letter_code
_entity_poly.pdbx_strand_id
1 'polypeptide(L)'
;MPANGLLRIFWPSDLPKNRSQGVIIGWRNSPLDVFVVAMLRDVEARKVESALRVGTLLRGSPHPMRQIYDLCRNSSLHVLGSVNSTAPTASFDHDHLLAYTEASIPFPSIFCPKACSVSVQIIMYDRPSPRQMQYMSLSPISLVLGDKNLGSEGTPHMLANSGLDDEAGSTERARLVEKLQLHTVIRNSPSQKEVMLPTILVQINCSSELAQLLAKNAYVLGTRQKRSLSVSEKVVESATTIRDYIIDVAWHMTTVWLWPLLTRVFVMALIFHRTIAEVILRVLEWRPRPDRAALKDLSATAQQVDIRLQQFCYWPMQYLTLRKRKDDWESVTDRHPDYIRFFNSLWLVANDVIIGIALGSYIIDNAAWVASQINTILMGWTVEGLRDMILWLMDWPAGLKLNTELAVFLGDLFLWVIDLWKD
;
A
#
# COMPACT_ATOMS: atom_id res chain seq x y z
N MET A 1 -22.93 -42.57 -13.83
CA MET A 1 -23.40 -41.18 -13.93
C MET A 1 -22.18 -40.31 -14.18
N PRO A 2 -22.03 -39.66 -15.34
CA PRO A 2 -20.83 -38.88 -15.61
C PRO A 2 -20.84 -37.63 -14.74
N ALA A 3 -19.73 -37.34 -14.07
CA ALA A 3 -19.58 -36.16 -13.23
C ALA A 3 -19.74 -34.91 -14.10
N ASN A 4 -20.80 -34.12 -13.87
CA ASN A 4 -20.99 -32.82 -14.51
C ASN A 4 -19.80 -31.91 -14.14
N GLY A 5 -18.83 -31.77 -15.04
CA GLY A 5 -17.68 -30.89 -14.84
C GLY A 5 -18.09 -29.42 -14.98
N LEU A 6 -17.58 -28.54 -14.12
CA LEU A 6 -17.74 -27.10 -14.23
C LEU A 6 -16.44 -26.49 -14.75
N LEU A 7 -16.42 -26.07 -16.02
CA LEU A 7 -15.31 -25.35 -16.64
C LEU A 7 -15.42 -23.86 -16.31
N ARG A 8 -14.45 -23.30 -15.61
CA ARG A 8 -14.39 -21.88 -15.25
C ARG A 8 -13.36 -21.15 -16.09
N ILE A 9 -13.79 -20.05 -16.69
CA ILE A 9 -12.97 -19.23 -17.57
C ILE A 9 -12.96 -17.80 -17.03
N PHE A 10 -11.79 -17.36 -16.56
CA PHE A 10 -11.59 -15.99 -16.14
C PHE A 10 -11.29 -15.13 -17.36
N TRP A 11 -12.19 -14.20 -17.67
CA TRP A 11 -12.17 -13.42 -18.90
C TRP A 11 -12.04 -11.92 -18.63
N PRO A 12 -10.94 -11.27 -19.03
CA PRO A 12 -10.82 -9.83 -18.88
C PRO A 12 -11.83 -9.05 -19.73
N SER A 13 -12.50 -8.06 -19.14
CA SER A 13 -13.59 -7.29 -19.75
C SER A 13 -13.16 -6.34 -20.88
N ASP A 14 -11.89 -5.95 -20.88
CA ASP A 14 -11.24 -4.99 -21.79
C ASP A 14 -10.73 -5.63 -23.10
N LEU A 15 -10.89 -6.95 -23.25
CA LEU A 15 -10.49 -7.64 -24.48
C LEU A 15 -11.28 -7.13 -25.70
N PRO A 16 -10.63 -7.06 -26.89
CA PRO A 16 -11.27 -6.57 -28.10
C PRO A 16 -12.46 -7.44 -28.50
N LYS A 17 -13.60 -6.79 -28.81
CA LYS A 17 -14.89 -7.46 -29.08
C LYS A 17 -15.21 -7.58 -30.57
N ASN A 18 -14.21 -7.44 -31.44
CA ASN A 18 -14.42 -7.44 -32.88
C ASN A 18 -14.58 -8.87 -33.42
N ARG A 19 -15.21 -9.02 -34.59
CA ARG A 19 -15.33 -10.31 -35.31
C ARG A 19 -14.01 -10.79 -35.96
N SER A 20 -12.87 -10.17 -35.66
CA SER A 20 -11.56 -10.58 -36.19
C SER A 20 -11.14 -11.93 -35.63
N GLN A 21 -10.42 -12.71 -36.44
CA GLN A 21 -9.82 -13.96 -35.98
C GLN A 21 -8.69 -13.65 -34.99
N GLY A 22 -8.55 -14.46 -33.95
CA GLY A 22 -7.50 -14.26 -32.96
C GLY A 22 -7.12 -15.51 -32.19
N VAL A 23 -6.09 -15.39 -31.37
CA VAL A 23 -5.56 -16.44 -30.50
C VAL A 23 -5.64 -15.97 -29.05
N ILE A 24 -6.16 -16.84 -28.19
CA ILE A 24 -6.29 -16.60 -26.75
C ILE A 24 -5.02 -17.10 -26.07
N ILE A 25 -4.41 -16.24 -25.26
CA ILE A 25 -3.21 -16.55 -24.49
C ILE A 25 -3.53 -16.41 -23.00
N GLY A 26 -3.02 -17.33 -22.20
CA GLY A 26 -3.12 -17.25 -20.75
C GLY A 26 -2.58 -18.47 -20.03
N TRP A 27 -3.13 -18.74 -18.85
CA TRP A 27 -2.71 -19.84 -17.99
C TRP A 27 -3.80 -20.90 -17.89
N ARG A 28 -3.37 -22.15 -17.80
CA ARG A 28 -4.22 -23.28 -17.42
C ARG A 28 -3.84 -23.66 -16.00
N ASN A 29 -4.73 -23.37 -15.05
CA ASN A 29 -4.51 -23.67 -13.63
C ASN A 29 -4.94 -25.10 -13.29
N SER A 30 -5.96 -25.60 -14.00
CA SER A 30 -6.52 -26.94 -13.90
C SER A 30 -7.15 -27.31 -15.26
N PRO A 31 -7.40 -28.60 -15.59
CA PRO A 31 -8.16 -28.97 -16.79
C PRO A 31 -9.52 -28.27 -16.92
N LEU A 32 -10.12 -27.86 -15.79
CA LEU A 32 -11.39 -27.14 -15.73
C LEU A 32 -11.26 -25.68 -15.28
N ASP A 33 -10.03 -25.15 -15.10
CA ASP A 33 -9.82 -23.74 -14.74
C ASP A 33 -8.81 -23.08 -15.67
N VAL A 34 -9.32 -22.13 -16.45
CA VAL A 34 -8.54 -21.42 -17.46
C VAL A 34 -8.58 -19.93 -17.17
N PHE A 35 -7.42 -19.28 -17.22
CA PHE A 35 -7.25 -17.87 -16.98
C PHE A 35 -6.78 -17.17 -18.25
N VAL A 36 -7.61 -16.30 -18.83
CA VAL A 36 -7.28 -15.56 -20.04
C VAL A 36 -6.48 -14.31 -19.68
N VAL A 37 -5.31 -14.15 -20.31
CA VAL A 37 -4.45 -12.97 -20.14
C VAL A 37 -4.58 -12.03 -21.32
N ALA A 38 -4.50 -12.51 -22.56
CA ALA A 38 -4.51 -11.62 -23.73
C ALA A 38 -5.14 -12.28 -24.96
N MET A 39 -5.55 -11.44 -25.91
CA MET A 39 -6.01 -11.87 -27.23
C MET A 39 -5.13 -11.21 -28.29
N LEU A 40 -4.44 -12.01 -29.10
CA LEU A 40 -3.68 -11.53 -30.25
C LEU A 40 -4.52 -11.71 -31.51
N ARG A 41 -4.62 -10.65 -32.32
CA ARG A 41 -5.47 -10.61 -33.52
C ARG A 41 -4.67 -10.98 -34.76
N ASP A 42 -5.34 -11.61 -35.72
CA ASP A 42 -4.82 -11.91 -37.06
C ASP A 42 -3.50 -12.70 -37.05
N VAL A 43 -3.33 -13.59 -36.06
CA VAL A 43 -2.16 -14.48 -35.95
C VAL A 43 -2.62 -15.94 -35.87
N GLU A 44 -1.82 -16.84 -36.45
CA GLU A 44 -1.99 -18.29 -36.29
C GLU A 44 -1.51 -18.78 -34.92
N ALA A 45 -2.29 -19.67 -34.30
CA ALA A 45 -1.99 -20.27 -32.99
C ALA A 45 -0.59 -20.91 -32.91
N ARG A 46 -0.15 -21.61 -33.97
CA ARG A 46 1.16 -22.28 -34.02
C ARG A 46 2.34 -21.30 -33.92
N LYS A 47 2.22 -20.14 -34.57
CA LYS A 47 3.25 -19.08 -34.54
C LYS A 47 3.33 -18.43 -33.16
N VAL A 48 2.17 -18.22 -32.53
CA VAL A 48 2.10 -17.69 -31.16
C VAL A 48 2.72 -18.69 -30.18
N GLU A 49 2.38 -19.97 -30.29
CA GLU A 49 2.91 -20.99 -29.39
C GLU A 49 4.43 -21.14 -29.51
N SER A 50 4.98 -21.17 -30.72
CA SER A 50 6.44 -21.20 -30.91
C SER A 50 7.11 -19.93 -30.36
N ALA A 51 6.51 -18.76 -30.56
CA ALA A 51 7.01 -17.49 -30.04
C ALA A 51 6.98 -17.40 -28.51
N LEU A 52 5.96 -18.00 -27.85
CA LEU A 52 5.91 -18.12 -26.39
C LEU A 52 6.99 -19.07 -25.88
N ARG A 53 7.19 -20.23 -26.52
CA ARG A 53 8.22 -21.21 -26.14
C ARG A 53 9.63 -20.65 -26.25
N VAL A 54 9.91 -19.85 -27.28
CA VAL A 54 11.21 -19.18 -27.48
C VAL A 54 11.32 -17.89 -26.63
N GLY A 55 10.21 -17.39 -26.09
CA GLY A 55 10.17 -16.17 -25.29
C GLY A 55 10.27 -14.87 -26.10
N THR A 56 10.06 -14.91 -27.43
CA THR A 56 10.13 -13.71 -28.28
C THR A 56 9.02 -12.72 -27.99
N LEU A 57 7.82 -13.22 -27.65
CA LEU A 57 6.68 -12.41 -27.20
C LEU A 57 6.89 -11.75 -25.84
N LEU A 58 7.86 -12.24 -25.07
CA LEU A 58 8.18 -11.74 -23.74
C LEU A 58 9.44 -10.87 -23.72
N ARG A 59 10.03 -10.60 -24.90
CA ARG A 59 11.25 -9.83 -25.04
C ARG A 59 11.04 -8.37 -24.61
N GLY A 60 12.06 -7.80 -23.97
CA GLY A 60 11.98 -6.42 -23.48
C GLY A 60 11.06 -6.25 -22.27
N SER A 61 10.88 -7.31 -21.47
CA SER A 61 10.28 -7.21 -20.16
C SER A 61 11.13 -6.30 -19.26
N PRO A 62 10.51 -5.42 -18.47
CA PRO A 62 11.23 -4.51 -17.58
C PRO A 62 11.97 -5.28 -16.47
N HIS A 63 11.41 -6.42 -16.04
CA HIS A 63 11.93 -7.28 -15.00
C HIS A 63 11.96 -8.75 -15.45
N PRO A 64 12.66 -9.66 -14.73
CA PRO A 64 12.72 -11.07 -15.08
C PRO A 64 11.34 -11.75 -15.04
N MET A 65 10.99 -12.48 -16.10
CA MET A 65 9.71 -13.21 -16.20
C MET A 65 9.56 -14.33 -15.16
N ARG A 66 10.68 -14.86 -14.66
CA ARG A 66 10.69 -15.92 -13.61
C ARG A 66 9.89 -15.51 -12.38
N GLN A 67 9.99 -14.23 -11.97
CA GLN A 67 9.25 -13.71 -10.82
C GLN A 67 7.73 -13.80 -11.03
N ILE A 68 7.22 -13.43 -12.21
CA ILE A 68 5.78 -13.54 -12.53
C ILE A 68 5.34 -15.01 -12.53
N TYR A 69 6.15 -15.91 -13.08
CA TYR A 69 5.85 -17.33 -13.10
C TYR A 69 5.79 -17.94 -11.70
N ASP A 70 6.74 -17.59 -10.84
CA ASP A 70 6.76 -18.00 -9.44
C ASP A 70 5.53 -17.45 -8.68
N LEU A 71 5.19 -16.18 -8.88
CA LEU A 71 4.02 -15.51 -8.27
C LEU A 71 2.69 -16.10 -8.75
N CYS A 72 2.55 -16.35 -10.04
CA CYS A 72 1.34 -16.93 -10.64
C CYS A 72 1.25 -18.45 -10.48
N ARG A 73 2.24 -19.08 -9.81
CA ARG A 73 2.42 -20.53 -9.63
C ARG A 73 2.28 -21.31 -10.94
N ASN A 74 2.81 -20.75 -12.03
CA ASN A 74 2.71 -21.34 -13.35
C ASN A 74 4.02 -21.21 -14.09
N SER A 75 4.46 -22.25 -14.79
CA SER A 75 5.77 -22.31 -15.43
C SER A 75 5.84 -21.59 -16.78
N SER A 76 4.70 -21.41 -17.46
CA SER A 76 4.67 -20.75 -18.77
C SER A 76 3.28 -20.24 -19.16
N LEU A 77 3.24 -19.33 -20.14
CA LEU A 77 2.01 -18.93 -20.81
C LEU A 77 1.70 -19.90 -21.95
N HIS A 78 0.43 -20.24 -22.12
CA HIS A 78 -0.04 -21.17 -23.14
C HIS A 78 -1.04 -20.51 -24.09
N VAL A 79 -1.11 -21.06 -25.30
CA VAL A 79 -2.23 -20.80 -26.20
C VAL A 79 -3.41 -21.62 -25.70
N LEU A 80 -4.46 -20.92 -25.25
CA LEU A 80 -5.64 -21.53 -24.66
C LEU A 80 -6.69 -21.89 -25.70
N GLY A 81 -6.67 -21.22 -26.85
CA GLY A 81 -7.78 -21.29 -27.79
C GLY A 81 -7.67 -20.32 -28.95
N SER A 82 -8.70 -20.31 -29.78
CA SER A 82 -8.88 -19.37 -30.89
C SER A 82 -10.21 -18.63 -30.79
N VAL A 83 -10.24 -17.43 -31.35
CA VAL A 83 -11.38 -16.52 -31.35
C VAL A 83 -11.86 -16.35 -32.78
N ASN A 84 -13.18 -16.46 -33.00
CA ASN A 84 -13.82 -16.29 -34.30
C ASN A 84 -13.16 -17.15 -35.41
N SER A 85 -12.76 -18.37 -35.07
CA SER A 85 -12.18 -19.29 -36.04
C SER A 85 -13.23 -19.71 -37.08
N THR A 86 -12.85 -19.66 -38.35
CA THR A 86 -13.68 -20.09 -39.49
C THR A 86 -13.53 -21.57 -39.81
N ALA A 87 -12.63 -22.28 -39.12
CA ALA A 87 -12.42 -23.71 -39.31
C ALA A 87 -13.63 -24.51 -38.76
N PRO A 88 -14.14 -25.51 -39.49
CA PRO A 88 -15.24 -26.34 -39.02
C PRO A 88 -14.78 -27.22 -37.86
N THR A 89 -15.29 -26.97 -36.66
CA THR A 89 -15.01 -27.80 -35.49
C THR A 89 -16.05 -28.90 -35.33
N ALA A 90 -15.61 -30.16 -35.44
CA ALA A 90 -16.47 -31.34 -35.31
C ALA A 90 -16.65 -31.82 -33.85
N SER A 91 -15.77 -31.43 -32.92
CA SER A 91 -15.80 -31.87 -31.52
C SER A 91 -15.32 -30.78 -30.56
N PHE A 92 -15.86 -30.80 -29.33
CA PHE A 92 -15.41 -29.93 -28.24
C PHE A 92 -14.10 -30.48 -27.66
N ASP A 93 -13.07 -29.64 -27.67
CA ASP A 93 -11.80 -29.94 -27.03
C ASP A 93 -11.67 -29.09 -25.75
N HIS A 94 -11.42 -29.74 -24.63
CA HIS A 94 -11.20 -29.06 -23.35
C HIS A 94 -9.84 -28.34 -23.34
N ASP A 95 -8.89 -28.79 -24.16
CA ASP A 95 -7.55 -28.23 -24.27
C ASP A 95 -7.46 -27.06 -25.26
N HIS A 96 -8.47 -26.84 -26.10
CA HIS A 96 -8.51 -25.73 -27.05
C HIS A 96 -9.87 -25.04 -27.07
N LEU A 97 -9.95 -23.90 -26.38
CA LEU A 97 -11.18 -23.11 -26.30
C LEU A 97 -11.49 -22.44 -27.63
N LEU A 98 -12.76 -22.48 -28.03
CA LEU A 98 -13.28 -21.72 -29.16
C LEU A 98 -14.24 -20.67 -28.64
N ALA A 99 -13.83 -19.41 -28.72
CA ALA A 99 -14.63 -18.28 -28.30
C ALA A 99 -15.10 -17.47 -29.51
N TYR A 100 -16.29 -16.89 -29.40
CA TYR A 100 -16.81 -15.91 -30.35
C TYR A 100 -17.08 -14.61 -29.63
N THR A 101 -16.57 -13.52 -30.20
CA THR A 101 -16.72 -12.17 -29.68
C THR A 101 -17.33 -11.28 -30.74
N GLU A 102 -18.30 -10.48 -30.34
CA GLU A 102 -19.06 -9.62 -31.24
C GLU A 102 -19.31 -8.26 -30.60
N ALA A 103 -19.29 -7.18 -31.39
CA ALA A 103 -19.40 -5.82 -30.87
C ALA A 103 -20.79 -5.55 -30.24
N SER A 104 -21.81 -6.26 -30.70
CA SER A 104 -23.19 -6.22 -30.19
C SER A 104 -23.38 -6.91 -28.84
N ILE A 105 -22.50 -7.86 -28.48
CA ILE A 105 -22.66 -8.71 -27.30
C ILE A 105 -21.55 -8.35 -26.29
N PRO A 106 -21.90 -7.92 -25.06
CA PRO A 106 -20.90 -7.44 -24.12
C PRO A 106 -20.01 -8.56 -23.54
N PHE A 107 -20.44 -9.81 -23.63
CA PHE A 107 -19.78 -11.02 -23.09
C PHE A 107 -19.35 -11.98 -24.22
N PRO A 108 -18.25 -12.73 -24.04
CA PRO A 108 -17.83 -13.74 -25.01
C PRO A 108 -18.80 -14.93 -24.99
N SER A 109 -19.05 -15.53 -26.16
CA SER A 109 -19.72 -16.83 -26.25
C SER A 109 -18.69 -17.92 -26.50
N ILE A 110 -18.88 -19.09 -25.90
CA ILE A 110 -17.95 -20.21 -25.99
C ILE A 110 -18.67 -21.37 -26.67
N PHE A 111 -18.01 -21.98 -27.65
CA PHE A 111 -18.53 -23.18 -28.30
C PHE A 111 -18.54 -24.35 -27.32
N CYS A 112 -19.72 -24.76 -26.85
CA CYS A 112 -19.91 -25.93 -25.99
C CYS A 112 -21.13 -26.73 -26.46
N PRO A 113 -20.94 -27.85 -27.18
CA PRO A 113 -22.02 -28.73 -27.61
C PRO A 113 -22.77 -29.34 -26.42
N LYS A 114 -24.10 -29.46 -26.52
CA LYS A 114 -24.94 -30.06 -25.46
C LYS A 114 -24.57 -31.50 -25.12
N ALA A 115 -23.90 -32.21 -26.03
CA ALA A 115 -23.44 -33.58 -25.83
C ALA A 115 -22.32 -33.71 -24.77
N CYS A 116 -21.63 -32.62 -24.41
CA CYS A 116 -20.41 -32.68 -23.61
C CYS A 116 -20.61 -32.75 -22.09
N SER A 117 -21.84 -32.64 -21.56
CA SER A 117 -22.12 -32.71 -20.10
C SER A 117 -21.25 -31.80 -19.20
N VAL A 118 -20.68 -30.73 -19.75
CA VAL A 118 -19.85 -29.75 -19.04
C VAL A 118 -20.60 -28.42 -18.96
N SER A 119 -20.67 -27.86 -17.76
CA SER A 119 -21.19 -26.51 -17.53
C SER A 119 -20.04 -25.51 -17.66
N VAL A 120 -20.25 -24.44 -18.43
CA VAL A 120 -19.23 -23.40 -18.63
C VAL A 120 -19.63 -22.15 -17.85
N GLN A 121 -18.76 -21.70 -16.95
CA GLN A 121 -18.92 -20.46 -16.18
C GLN A 121 -17.85 -19.45 -16.62
N ILE A 122 -18.31 -18.31 -17.13
CA ILE A 122 -17.43 -17.21 -17.52
C ILE A 122 -17.43 -16.19 -16.38
N ILE A 123 -16.27 -15.96 -15.79
CA ILE A 123 -16.06 -14.99 -14.72
C ILE A 123 -15.36 -13.79 -15.33
N MET A 124 -16.13 -12.72 -15.58
CA MET A 124 -15.58 -11.50 -16.12
C MET A 124 -14.97 -10.64 -15.00
N TYR A 125 -13.84 -10.00 -15.30
CA TYR A 125 -13.18 -9.09 -14.36
C TYR A 125 -12.60 -7.88 -15.09
N ASP A 126 -12.59 -6.75 -14.40
CA ASP A 126 -11.89 -5.55 -14.85
C ASP A 126 -10.44 -5.62 -14.39
N ARG A 127 -9.50 -5.38 -15.30
CA ARG A 127 -8.08 -5.45 -14.96
C ARG A 127 -7.69 -4.25 -14.11
N PRO A 128 -7.03 -4.46 -12.96
CA PRO A 128 -6.48 -3.36 -12.21
C PRO A 128 -5.32 -2.70 -13.01
N SER A 129 -5.24 -1.37 -12.92
CA SER A 129 -4.14 -0.58 -13.49
C SER A 129 -2.98 -0.45 -12.49
N PRO A 130 -1.81 -1.06 -12.74
CA PRO A 130 -0.66 -1.02 -11.82
C PRO A 130 -0.10 0.40 -11.69
N ARG A 131 -0.13 1.17 -12.79
CA ARG A 131 0.27 2.59 -12.81
C ARG A 131 -0.56 3.48 -11.89
N GLN A 132 -1.81 3.10 -11.65
CA GLN A 132 -2.70 3.80 -10.71
C GLN A 132 -2.70 3.14 -9.32
N MET A 133 -1.80 2.18 -9.07
CA MET A 133 -1.72 1.38 -7.84
C MET A 133 -3.03 0.66 -7.49
N GLN A 134 -3.82 0.31 -8.50
CA GLN A 134 -5.00 -0.51 -8.31
C GLN A 134 -4.57 -1.97 -8.20
N TYR A 135 -5.20 -2.71 -7.30
CA TYR A 135 -5.01 -4.15 -7.18
C TYR A 135 -6.17 -4.79 -6.40
N MET A 136 -6.37 -6.08 -6.60
CA MET A 136 -7.31 -6.89 -5.82
C MET A 136 -6.55 -7.67 -4.75
N SER A 137 -7.14 -7.76 -3.55
CA SER A 137 -6.55 -8.44 -2.39
C SER A 137 -7.65 -9.09 -1.56
N LEU A 138 -7.35 -10.23 -0.94
CA LEU A 138 -8.25 -10.90 0.02
C LEU A 138 -8.27 -10.20 1.37
N SER A 139 -7.17 -9.55 1.74
CA SER A 139 -7.04 -8.81 2.98
C SER A 139 -7.21 -7.31 2.73
N PRO A 140 -7.96 -6.59 3.59
CA PRO A 140 -8.02 -5.14 3.52
C PRO A 140 -6.65 -4.52 3.77
N ILE A 141 -6.43 -3.32 3.24
CA ILE A 141 -5.20 -2.57 3.46
C ILE A 141 -5.16 -2.12 4.92
N SER A 142 -4.27 -2.72 5.72
CA SER A 142 -4.02 -2.23 7.08
C SER A 142 -3.22 -0.93 7.00
N LEU A 143 -3.85 0.19 7.34
CA LEU A 143 -3.24 1.53 7.41
C LEU A 143 -2.52 1.77 8.74
N VAL A 144 -2.80 0.95 9.75
CA VAL A 144 -2.10 1.00 11.03
C VAL A 144 -0.69 0.48 10.81
N LEU A 145 0.29 1.15 11.41
CA LEU A 145 1.67 0.67 11.56
C LEU A 145 1.64 -0.53 12.54
N GLY A 146 1.03 -1.62 12.13
CA GLY A 146 0.96 -2.86 12.90
C GLY A 146 2.14 -3.75 12.52
N ASP A 147 2.78 -4.32 13.54
CA ASP A 147 3.88 -5.28 13.43
C ASP A 147 3.59 -6.31 12.35
N LYS A 148 4.43 -6.32 11.32
CA LYS A 148 4.45 -7.40 10.34
C LYS A 148 4.98 -8.67 11.01
N ASN A 149 4.13 -9.34 11.78
CA ASN A 149 4.40 -10.67 12.36
C ASN A 149 3.53 -11.78 11.75
N LEU A 150 2.82 -11.55 10.63
CA LEU A 150 2.20 -12.65 9.90
C LEU A 150 2.58 -12.60 8.41
N GLY A 151 3.54 -13.45 8.04
CA GLY A 151 3.54 -14.08 6.71
C GLY A 151 4.77 -13.90 5.81
N SER A 152 5.79 -13.12 6.18
CA SER A 152 7.02 -13.03 5.38
C SER A 152 8.19 -13.63 6.15
N GLU A 153 8.45 -14.92 5.91
CA GLU A 153 9.70 -15.55 6.28
C GLU A 153 10.85 -14.80 5.59
N GLY A 154 11.76 -14.26 6.39
CA GLY A 154 12.97 -13.59 5.91
C GLY A 154 13.02 -12.10 6.25
N THR A 155 13.15 -11.78 7.53
CA THR A 155 14.25 -10.97 8.13
C THR A 155 13.86 -10.70 9.59
N PRO A 156 14.43 -11.39 10.59
CA PRO A 156 14.23 -11.00 11.98
C PRO A 156 15.18 -9.84 12.27
N HIS A 157 14.67 -8.62 12.52
CA HIS A 157 15.36 -7.65 13.40
C HIS A 157 14.60 -6.33 13.63
N MET A 158 14.54 -5.97 14.93
CA MET A 158 14.57 -4.62 15.53
C MET A 158 13.32 -3.74 15.51
N LEU A 159 12.14 -4.30 15.79
CA LEU A 159 11.15 -3.57 16.61
C LEU A 159 10.85 -4.45 17.82
N ALA A 160 11.87 -4.58 18.66
CA ALA A 160 11.72 -5.15 19.99
C ALA A 160 11.74 -3.98 20.98
N ASN A 161 10.58 -3.82 21.63
CA ASN A 161 10.37 -3.32 22.99
C ASN A 161 10.22 -1.81 23.22
N SER A 162 8.96 -1.42 23.44
CA SER A 162 8.56 -0.86 24.73
C SER A 162 8.05 -2.00 25.62
N GLY A 163 8.97 -2.66 26.33
CA GLY A 163 8.77 -3.97 26.99
C GLY A 163 7.89 -4.01 28.23
N LEU A 164 6.86 -3.17 28.35
CA LEU A 164 5.88 -3.24 29.44
C LEU A 164 4.42 -3.18 28.96
N ASP A 165 4.15 -2.54 27.82
CA ASP A 165 2.83 -2.61 27.19
C ASP A 165 2.63 -3.92 26.41
N ASP A 166 3.71 -4.59 26.03
CA ASP A 166 3.64 -5.88 25.34
C ASP A 166 3.22 -7.03 26.27
N GLU A 167 3.55 -7.02 27.57
CA GLU A 167 3.07 -8.07 28.47
C GLU A 167 1.59 -7.89 28.83
N ALA A 168 1.14 -6.66 29.09
CA ALA A 168 -0.27 -6.35 29.31
C ALA A 168 -1.11 -6.59 28.04
N GLY A 169 -0.60 -6.15 26.87
CA GLY A 169 -1.23 -6.41 25.58
C GLY A 169 -1.18 -7.89 25.17
N SER A 170 -0.13 -8.62 25.49
CA SER A 170 0.00 -10.06 25.24
C SER A 170 -0.94 -10.87 26.13
N THR A 171 -1.08 -10.51 27.42
CA THR A 171 -2.03 -11.14 28.34
C THR A 171 -3.48 -10.85 27.95
N GLU A 172 -3.81 -9.62 27.55
CA GLU A 172 -5.12 -9.26 26.98
C GLU A 172 -5.39 -10.04 25.68
N ARG A 173 -4.41 -10.11 24.77
CA ARG A 173 -4.50 -10.91 23.54
C ARG A 173 -4.66 -12.40 23.84
N ALA A 174 -3.93 -12.94 24.81
CA ALA A 174 -4.03 -14.34 25.23
C ALA A 174 -5.43 -14.63 25.80
N ARG A 175 -5.97 -13.73 26.63
CA ARG A 175 -7.33 -13.80 27.16
C ARG A 175 -8.39 -13.69 26.07
N LEU A 176 -8.18 -12.83 25.07
CA LEU A 176 -9.06 -12.72 23.90
C LEU A 176 -8.98 -13.97 23.02
N VAL A 177 -7.80 -14.56 22.85
CA VAL A 177 -7.60 -15.82 22.14
C VAL A 177 -8.28 -16.97 22.88
N GLU A 178 -8.15 -17.04 24.20
CA GLU A 178 -8.86 -18.00 25.05
C GLU A 178 -10.38 -17.81 24.93
N LYS A 179 -10.87 -16.56 24.96
CA LYS A 179 -12.28 -16.23 24.72
C LYS A 179 -12.73 -16.61 23.30
N LEU A 180 -11.88 -16.46 22.30
CA LEU A 180 -12.15 -16.91 20.93
C LEU A 180 -12.16 -18.43 20.82
N GLN A 181 -11.33 -19.16 21.59
CA GLN A 181 -11.37 -20.63 21.66
C GLN A 181 -12.67 -21.13 22.30
N LEU A 182 -13.24 -20.37 23.25
CA LEU A 182 -14.56 -20.66 23.84
C LEU A 182 -15.71 -20.46 22.85
N HIS A 183 -15.51 -19.70 21.78
CA HIS A 183 -16.47 -19.64 20.67
C HIS A 183 -16.07 -20.70 19.65
N THR A 184 -16.97 -21.63 19.34
CA THR A 184 -16.73 -22.66 18.32
C THR A 184 -16.66 -22.01 16.93
N VAL A 185 -15.51 -21.42 16.59
CA VAL A 185 -15.20 -21.05 15.22
C VAL A 185 -14.90 -22.35 14.51
N ILE A 186 -15.94 -22.96 13.92
CA ILE A 186 -15.78 -24.10 13.03
C ILE A 186 -14.93 -23.64 11.85
N ARG A 187 -13.62 -23.86 11.93
CA ARG A 187 -12.70 -23.64 10.82
C ARG A 187 -12.86 -24.82 9.87
N ASN A 188 -13.69 -24.64 8.86
CA ASN A 188 -13.77 -25.58 7.75
C ASN A 188 -12.38 -25.68 7.09
N SER A 189 -11.98 -26.90 6.73
CA SER A 189 -10.80 -27.09 5.89
C SER A 189 -11.01 -26.32 4.58
N PRO A 190 -10.05 -25.49 4.15
CA PRO A 190 -10.25 -24.64 2.99
C PRO A 190 -10.54 -25.49 1.76
N SER A 191 -11.58 -25.10 1.02
CA SER A 191 -11.92 -25.75 -0.25
C SER A 191 -10.77 -25.60 -1.24
N GLN A 192 -10.63 -26.53 -2.19
CA GLN A 192 -9.70 -26.37 -3.31
C GLN A 192 -9.89 -25.01 -4.03
N LYS A 193 -11.13 -24.48 -4.08
CA LYS A 193 -11.43 -23.16 -4.64
C LYS A 193 -10.81 -22.02 -3.83
N GLU A 194 -10.87 -22.12 -2.50
CA GLU A 194 -10.31 -21.12 -1.57
C GLU A 194 -8.78 -21.15 -1.61
N VAL A 195 -8.18 -22.34 -1.76
CA VAL A 195 -6.72 -22.50 -1.90
C VAL A 195 -6.20 -21.88 -3.21
N MET A 196 -6.99 -21.92 -4.30
CA MET A 196 -6.59 -21.37 -5.60
C MET A 196 -6.88 -19.88 -5.76
N LEU A 197 -7.77 -19.32 -4.95
CA LEU A 197 -8.20 -17.93 -5.04
C LEU A 197 -7.04 -16.91 -4.92
N PRO A 198 -6.07 -17.05 -4.00
CA PRO A 198 -4.90 -16.17 -3.95
C PRO A 198 -4.12 -16.15 -5.27
N THR A 199 -3.89 -17.32 -5.87
CA THR A 199 -3.20 -17.44 -7.16
C THR A 199 -3.95 -16.74 -8.28
N ILE A 200 -5.28 -16.90 -8.34
CA ILE A 200 -6.13 -16.24 -9.33
C ILE A 200 -6.08 -14.71 -9.17
N LEU A 201 -6.09 -14.20 -7.94
CA LEU A 201 -5.99 -12.76 -7.71
C LEU A 201 -4.64 -12.18 -8.14
N VAL A 202 -3.54 -12.90 -7.88
CA VAL A 202 -2.22 -12.52 -8.40
C VAL A 202 -2.21 -12.51 -9.93
N GLN A 203 -2.82 -13.51 -10.56
CA GLN A 203 -2.97 -13.57 -12.02
C GLN A 203 -3.80 -12.38 -12.56
N ILE A 204 -4.86 -11.97 -11.87
CA ILE A 204 -5.64 -10.75 -12.20
C ILE A 204 -4.77 -9.50 -12.11
N ASN A 205 -4.01 -9.36 -11.02
CA ASN A 205 -3.16 -8.19 -10.78
C ASN A 205 -2.04 -8.06 -11.84
N CYS A 206 -1.44 -9.18 -12.26
CA CYS A 206 -0.39 -9.20 -13.29
C CYS A 206 -0.92 -9.15 -14.74
N SER A 207 -2.22 -9.39 -14.95
CA SER A 207 -2.80 -9.57 -16.27
C SER A 207 -2.61 -8.36 -17.19
N SER A 208 -2.70 -7.13 -16.66
CA SER A 208 -2.62 -5.89 -17.43
C SER A 208 -1.22 -5.64 -17.98
N GLU A 209 -0.18 -5.78 -17.16
CA GLU A 209 1.22 -5.63 -17.61
C GLU A 209 1.60 -6.69 -18.64
N LEU A 210 1.21 -7.95 -18.39
CA LEU A 210 1.47 -9.04 -19.31
C LEU A 210 0.76 -8.85 -20.64
N ALA A 211 -0.50 -8.41 -20.65
CA ALA A 211 -1.19 -8.16 -21.90
C ALA A 211 -0.59 -6.97 -22.68
N GLN A 212 -0.15 -5.91 -21.99
CA GLN A 212 0.57 -4.81 -22.64
C GLN A 212 1.89 -5.27 -23.26
N LEU A 213 2.63 -6.13 -22.56
CA LEU A 213 3.89 -6.69 -23.06
C LEU A 213 3.68 -7.62 -24.27
N LEU A 214 2.68 -8.51 -24.20
CA LEU A 214 2.30 -9.37 -25.33
C LEU A 214 1.83 -8.55 -26.53
N ALA A 215 1.00 -7.51 -26.31
CA ALA A 215 0.53 -6.63 -27.36
C ALA A 215 1.68 -5.81 -27.98
N LYS A 216 2.60 -5.30 -27.14
CA LYS A 216 3.79 -4.57 -27.60
C LYS A 216 4.65 -5.43 -28.50
N ASN A 217 4.76 -6.72 -28.24
CA ASN A 217 5.57 -7.65 -29.05
C ASN A 217 4.78 -8.37 -30.14
N ALA A 218 3.48 -8.08 -30.30
CA ALA A 218 2.65 -8.72 -31.33
C ALA A 218 3.15 -8.45 -32.76
N TYR A 219 3.85 -7.33 -32.99
CA TYR A 219 4.44 -7.04 -34.30
C TYR A 219 5.50 -8.06 -34.73
N VAL A 220 6.14 -8.77 -33.80
CA VAL A 220 7.14 -9.80 -34.11
C VAL A 220 6.51 -10.98 -34.84
N LEU A 221 5.20 -11.16 -34.67
CA LEU A 221 4.41 -12.19 -35.34
C LEU A 221 3.91 -11.76 -36.73
N GLY A 222 4.13 -10.50 -37.12
CA GLY A 222 3.65 -9.89 -38.37
C GLY A 222 4.78 -9.38 -39.29
N THR A 223 4.54 -9.46 -40.60
CA THR A 223 5.46 -9.21 -41.73
C THR A 223 5.75 -7.73 -42.04
N ARG A 224 5.70 -6.81 -41.07
CA ARG A 224 5.98 -5.39 -41.38
C ARG A 224 7.46 -5.04 -41.18
N GLN A 225 8.24 -5.21 -42.25
CA GLN A 225 9.60 -4.63 -42.35
C GLN A 225 9.51 -3.12 -42.09
N LYS A 226 10.39 -2.61 -41.22
CA LYS A 226 10.60 -1.17 -41.06
C LYS A 226 10.91 -0.56 -42.42
N ARG A 227 10.11 0.41 -42.84
CA ARG A 227 10.34 1.25 -44.02
C ARG A 227 11.69 1.97 -43.87
N SER A 228 12.50 2.00 -44.92
CA SER A 228 13.76 2.74 -44.94
C SER A 228 13.49 4.25 -44.90
N LEU A 229 14.14 4.95 -43.96
CA LEU A 229 13.98 6.38 -43.68
C LEU A 229 14.51 7.27 -44.83
N SER A 230 13.83 8.40 -45.05
CA SER A 230 14.15 9.41 -46.07
C SER A 230 15.42 10.21 -45.72
N VAL A 231 16.13 10.75 -46.72
CA VAL A 231 17.37 11.53 -46.53
C VAL A 231 17.15 12.82 -45.72
N SER A 232 15.96 13.45 -45.82
CA SER A 232 15.60 14.60 -44.96
C SER A 232 15.37 14.19 -43.51
N GLU A 233 14.85 12.97 -43.30
CA GLU A 233 14.62 12.38 -41.99
C GLU A 233 15.95 12.04 -41.30
N LYS A 234 16.95 11.59 -42.07
CA LYS A 234 18.32 11.37 -41.58
C LYS A 234 19.03 12.64 -41.10
N VAL A 235 18.74 13.80 -41.71
CA VAL A 235 19.35 15.08 -41.30
C VAL A 235 18.71 15.60 -40.01
N VAL A 236 17.38 15.45 -39.87
CA VAL A 236 16.68 15.76 -38.61
C VAL A 236 17.14 14.83 -37.49
N GLU A 237 17.31 13.54 -37.77
CA GLU A 237 17.83 12.55 -36.82
C GLU A 237 19.29 12.87 -36.41
N SER A 238 20.13 13.36 -37.33
CA SER A 238 21.50 13.79 -37.01
C SER A 238 21.53 15.02 -36.09
N ALA A 239 20.62 15.98 -36.29
CA ALA A 239 20.54 17.18 -35.46
C ALA A 239 19.99 16.87 -34.05
N THR A 240 19.02 15.97 -33.94
CA THR A 240 18.54 15.48 -32.63
C THR A 240 19.65 14.71 -31.90
N THR A 241 20.43 13.89 -32.61
CA THR A 241 21.53 13.10 -32.01
C THR A 241 22.60 13.98 -31.36
N ILE A 242 22.97 15.12 -31.98
CA ILE A 242 23.96 16.05 -31.40
C ILE A 242 23.42 16.74 -30.15
N ARG A 243 22.16 17.17 -30.19
CA ARG A 243 21.49 17.76 -29.03
C ARG A 243 21.40 16.76 -27.89
N ASP A 244 21.01 15.53 -28.19
CA ASP A 244 20.90 14.45 -27.22
C ASP A 244 22.27 14.11 -26.62
N TYR A 245 23.34 14.12 -27.42
CA TYR A 245 24.71 13.94 -26.95
C TYR A 245 25.17 15.04 -25.98
N ILE A 246 24.88 16.31 -26.28
CA ILE A 246 25.24 17.44 -25.39
C ILE A 246 24.45 17.34 -24.08
N ILE A 247 23.15 17.00 -24.16
CA ILE A 247 22.31 16.79 -22.98
C ILE A 247 22.84 15.61 -22.15
N ASP A 248 23.23 14.50 -22.77
CA ASP A 248 23.81 13.35 -22.10
C ASP A 248 25.13 13.68 -21.41
N VAL A 249 26.02 14.44 -22.05
CA VAL A 249 27.29 14.88 -21.43
C VAL A 249 27.04 15.80 -20.24
N ALA A 250 26.13 16.76 -20.37
CA ALA A 250 25.76 17.66 -19.27
C ALA A 250 25.08 16.89 -18.11
N TRP A 251 24.21 15.93 -18.44
CA TRP A 251 23.56 15.06 -17.46
C TRP A 251 24.57 14.15 -16.77
N HIS A 252 25.55 13.62 -17.52
CA HIS A 252 26.64 12.82 -16.98
C HIS A 252 27.52 13.63 -16.01
N MET A 253 27.92 14.85 -16.36
CA MET A 253 28.68 15.72 -15.45
C MET A 253 27.89 16.02 -14.16
N THR A 254 26.61 16.32 -14.29
CA THR A 254 25.73 16.61 -13.15
C THR A 254 25.57 15.39 -12.24
N THR A 255 25.36 14.20 -12.81
CA THR A 255 25.15 12.96 -12.06
C THR A 255 26.44 12.43 -11.43
N VAL A 256 27.62 12.70 -11.99
CA VAL A 256 28.91 12.24 -11.44
C VAL A 256 29.46 13.18 -10.36
N TRP A 257 29.20 14.49 -10.43
CA TRP A 257 29.82 15.46 -9.50
C TRP A 257 28.83 16.07 -8.51
N LEU A 258 27.72 16.63 -9.00
CA LEU A 258 26.77 17.34 -8.15
C LEU A 258 25.90 16.37 -7.35
N TRP A 259 25.40 15.32 -7.99
CA TRP A 259 24.51 14.34 -7.35
C TRP A 259 25.17 13.60 -6.16
N PRO A 260 26.40 13.06 -6.23
CA PRO A 260 27.02 12.39 -5.08
C PRO A 260 27.35 13.36 -3.94
N LEU A 261 27.72 14.61 -4.25
CA LEU A 261 27.95 15.61 -3.21
C LEU A 261 26.65 15.92 -2.45
N LEU A 262 25.58 16.21 -3.19
CA LEU A 262 24.28 16.53 -2.63
C LEU A 262 23.71 15.37 -1.81
N THR A 263 23.81 14.15 -2.34
CA THR A 263 23.35 12.94 -1.62
C THR A 263 24.16 12.66 -0.36
N ARG A 264 25.48 12.87 -0.36
CA ARG A 264 26.31 12.75 0.86
C ARG A 264 25.91 13.76 1.91
N VAL A 265 25.76 15.04 1.54
CA VAL A 265 25.31 16.10 2.46
C VAL A 265 23.94 15.76 3.04
N PHE A 266 23.01 15.32 2.19
CA PHE A 266 21.68 14.90 2.62
C PHE A 266 21.71 13.71 3.59
N VAL A 267 22.51 12.68 3.30
CA VAL A 267 22.66 11.52 4.20
C VAL A 267 23.29 11.91 5.53
N MET A 268 24.31 12.78 5.54
CA MET A 268 24.89 13.30 6.78
C MET A 268 23.86 14.07 7.62
N ALA A 269 23.03 14.90 6.97
CA ALA A 269 21.94 15.60 7.65
C ALA A 269 20.90 14.64 8.24
N LEU A 270 20.54 13.57 7.52
CA LEU A 270 19.62 12.55 8.02
C LEU A 270 20.19 11.79 9.23
N ILE A 271 21.48 11.42 9.19
CA ILE A 271 22.15 10.74 10.31
C ILE A 271 22.18 11.67 11.53
N PHE A 272 22.52 12.94 11.35
CA PHE A 272 22.51 13.92 12.43
C PHE A 272 21.13 14.05 13.08
N HIS A 273 20.07 14.22 12.28
CA HIS A 273 18.70 14.26 12.81
C HIS A 273 18.30 12.95 13.50
N ARG A 274 18.72 11.78 12.97
CA ARG A 274 18.49 10.48 13.61
C ARG A 274 19.17 10.38 14.98
N THR A 275 20.39 10.91 15.12
CA THR A 275 21.10 10.93 16.40
C THR A 275 20.39 11.82 17.43
N ILE A 276 19.89 12.99 17.01
CA ILE A 276 19.11 13.87 17.88
C ILE A 276 17.81 13.19 18.31
N ALA A 277 17.07 12.60 17.37
CA ALA A 277 15.82 11.90 17.67
C ALA A 277 16.05 10.76 18.66
N GLU A 278 17.11 9.96 18.47
CA GLU A 278 17.46 8.89 19.39
C GLU A 278 17.79 9.39 20.81
N VAL A 279 18.48 10.53 20.94
CA VAL A 279 18.74 11.16 22.25
C VAL A 279 17.42 11.59 22.90
N ILE A 280 16.52 12.22 22.16
CA ILE A 280 15.21 12.65 22.67
C ILE A 280 14.36 11.44 23.11
N LEU A 281 14.35 10.36 22.33
CA LEU A 281 13.66 9.12 22.69
C LEU A 281 14.18 8.55 24.02
N ARG A 282 15.51 8.51 24.21
CA ARG A 282 16.11 8.09 25.50
C ARG A 282 15.69 8.98 26.66
N VAL A 283 15.50 10.28 26.43
CA VAL A 283 15.01 11.22 27.44
C VAL A 283 13.53 10.96 27.74
N LEU A 284 12.70 10.71 26.72
CA LEU A 284 11.26 10.41 26.90
C LEU A 284 11.01 9.06 27.57
N GLU A 285 11.87 8.08 27.32
CA GLU A 285 11.85 6.77 27.97
C GLU A 285 12.54 6.76 29.33
N TRP A 286 13.16 7.87 29.73
CA TRP A 286 13.86 7.95 31.00
C TRP A 286 12.88 7.76 32.15
N ARG A 287 13.21 6.79 33.01
CA ARG A 287 12.44 6.45 34.20
C ARG A 287 13.23 6.86 35.45
N PRO A 288 12.70 7.79 36.26
CA PRO A 288 13.34 8.17 37.52
C PRO A 288 13.41 7.01 38.53
N ARG A 289 12.46 6.06 38.47
CA ARG A 289 12.39 4.82 39.27
C ARG A 289 11.71 3.71 38.45
N PRO A 290 12.08 2.43 38.64
CA PRO A 290 11.52 1.31 37.86
C PRO A 290 10.00 1.15 38.00
N ASP A 291 9.44 1.50 39.16
CA ASP A 291 7.99 1.43 39.45
C ASP A 291 7.18 2.67 39.02
N ARG A 292 7.81 3.66 38.37
CA ARG A 292 7.13 4.88 37.92
C ARG A 292 6.98 4.91 36.40
N ALA A 293 5.89 5.52 35.96
CA ALA A 293 5.57 5.75 34.55
C ALA A 293 6.68 6.60 33.87
N ALA A 294 6.96 6.32 32.60
CA ALA A 294 7.94 7.10 31.84
C ALA A 294 7.41 8.51 31.55
N LEU A 295 8.29 9.44 31.14
CA LEU A 295 7.89 10.81 30.77
C LEU A 295 6.80 10.82 29.69
N LYS A 296 6.86 9.87 28.75
CA LYS A 296 5.83 9.70 27.72
C LYS A 296 4.46 9.25 28.26
N ASP A 297 4.43 8.55 29.38
CA ASP A 297 3.19 8.06 30.00
C ASP A 297 2.51 9.14 30.87
N LEU A 298 3.25 10.20 31.21
CA LEU A 298 2.78 11.31 32.04
C LEU A 298 2.02 12.37 31.22
N SER A 299 2.31 12.50 29.92
CA SER A 299 1.70 13.52 29.08
C SER A 299 1.38 13.00 27.69
N ALA A 300 0.17 13.27 27.22
CA ALA A 300 -0.25 13.00 25.85
C ALA A 300 0.66 13.70 24.82
N THR A 301 1.25 14.85 25.16
CA THR A 301 2.20 15.56 24.29
C THR A 301 3.51 14.81 24.15
N ALA A 302 4.05 14.30 25.25
CA ALA A 302 5.26 13.48 25.27
C ALA A 302 5.06 12.16 24.51
N GLN A 303 3.88 11.54 24.67
CA GLN A 303 3.47 10.38 23.89
C GLN A 303 3.40 10.69 22.38
N GLN A 304 2.82 11.84 22.00
CA GLN A 304 2.75 12.24 20.59
C GLN A 304 4.15 12.47 19.99
N VAL A 305 5.05 13.13 20.74
CA VAL A 305 6.44 13.33 20.30
C VAL A 305 7.16 11.98 20.16
N ASP A 306 7.02 11.05 21.11
CA ASP A 306 7.57 9.69 21.04
C ASP A 306 7.13 8.99 19.75
N ILE A 307 5.82 8.95 19.49
CA ILE A 307 5.25 8.32 18.27
C ILE A 307 5.84 8.95 17.00
N ARG A 308 5.94 10.29 16.93
CA ARG A 308 6.46 10.97 15.75
C ARG A 308 7.96 10.74 15.54
N LEU A 309 8.75 10.72 16.62
CA LEU A 309 10.18 10.43 16.52
C LEU A 309 10.42 8.99 16.08
N GLN A 310 9.67 8.02 16.61
CA GLN A 310 9.75 6.63 16.17
C GLN A 310 9.40 6.49 14.68
N GLN A 311 8.34 7.16 14.20
CA GLN A 311 7.97 7.20 12.78
C GLN A 311 9.12 7.75 11.91
N PHE A 312 9.71 8.88 12.30
CA PHE A 312 10.86 9.48 11.59
C PHE A 312 12.05 8.52 11.51
N CYS A 313 12.32 7.82 12.60
CA CYS A 313 13.40 6.85 12.72
C CYS A 313 13.22 5.62 11.83
N TYR A 314 11.97 5.28 11.49
CA TYR A 314 11.62 4.13 10.66
C TYR A 314 11.53 4.46 9.15
N TRP A 315 11.35 5.72 8.78
CA TRP A 315 11.25 6.16 7.38
C TRP A 315 12.42 5.73 6.47
N PRO A 316 13.70 5.78 6.89
CA PRO A 316 14.79 5.34 6.01
C PRO A 316 14.67 3.86 5.61
N MET A 317 14.27 3.00 6.55
CA MET A 317 14.07 1.58 6.30
C MET A 317 12.86 1.32 5.40
N GLN A 318 11.75 2.04 5.62
CA GLN A 318 10.60 2.00 4.72
C GLN A 318 11.00 2.45 3.31
N TYR A 319 11.73 3.56 3.18
CA TYR A 319 12.18 4.09 1.90
C TYR A 319 13.08 3.10 1.15
N LEU A 320 14.03 2.45 1.83
CA LEU A 320 14.87 1.41 1.21
C LEU A 320 14.03 0.24 0.70
N THR A 321 13.01 -0.17 1.47
CA THR A 321 12.06 -1.23 1.06
C THR A 321 11.25 -0.81 -0.16
N LEU A 322 10.83 0.46 -0.24
CA LEU A 322 10.15 1.03 -1.40
C LEU A 322 11.06 1.19 -2.61
N ARG A 323 12.34 1.46 -2.41
CA ARG A 323 13.29 1.54 -3.51
C ARG A 323 13.50 0.17 -4.15
N LYS A 324 13.60 -0.89 -3.35
CA LYS A 324 13.63 -2.28 -3.85
C LYS A 324 12.38 -2.66 -4.64
N ARG A 325 11.21 -2.04 -4.38
CA ARG A 325 10.00 -2.22 -5.20
C ARG A 325 10.22 -1.79 -6.65
N LYS A 326 10.99 -0.73 -6.91
CA LYS A 326 11.23 -0.24 -8.29
C LYS A 326 11.99 -1.25 -9.14
N ASP A 327 12.64 -2.23 -8.51
CA ASP A 327 13.38 -3.29 -9.19
C ASP A 327 12.49 -4.51 -9.52
N ASP A 328 11.20 -4.49 -9.13
CA ASP A 328 10.22 -5.54 -9.38
C ASP A 328 9.01 -5.02 -10.20
N TRP A 329 8.23 -5.94 -10.77
CA TRP A 329 7.03 -5.62 -11.55
C TRP A 329 6.03 -4.74 -10.78
N GLU A 330 5.37 -3.80 -11.47
CA GLU A 330 4.40 -2.91 -10.80
C GLU A 330 3.17 -3.69 -10.33
N SER A 331 2.88 -4.84 -10.94
CA SER A 331 1.82 -5.75 -10.52
C SER A 331 2.13 -6.56 -9.25
N VAL A 332 3.34 -6.49 -8.69
CA VAL A 332 3.66 -7.15 -7.40
C VAL A 332 3.05 -6.34 -6.25
N THR A 333 1.92 -6.83 -5.76
CA THR A 333 1.08 -6.12 -4.79
C THR A 333 1.59 -6.14 -3.36
N ASP A 334 2.50 -7.06 -3.01
CA ASP A 334 2.95 -7.29 -1.63
C ASP A 334 3.54 -6.04 -0.97
N ARG A 335 4.12 -5.14 -1.77
CA ARG A 335 4.76 -3.90 -1.31
C ARG A 335 3.90 -2.65 -1.52
N HIS A 336 2.69 -2.77 -2.08
CA HIS A 336 1.78 -1.63 -2.26
C HIS A 336 1.28 -1.05 -0.93
N PRO A 337 0.89 -1.87 0.07
CA PRO A 337 0.52 -1.33 1.38
C PRO A 337 1.64 -0.53 2.04
N ASP A 338 2.90 -0.95 1.89
CA ASP A 338 4.06 -0.25 2.46
C ASP A 338 4.25 1.12 1.81
N TYR A 339 4.00 1.24 0.50
CA TYR A 339 4.03 2.52 -0.21
C TYR A 339 2.96 3.46 0.35
N ILE A 340 1.73 2.99 0.45
CA ILE A 340 0.60 3.79 0.93
C ILE A 340 0.87 4.26 2.36
N ARG A 341 1.35 3.39 3.25
CA ARG A 341 1.69 3.74 4.63
C ARG A 341 2.78 4.80 4.72
N PHE A 342 3.86 4.63 3.95
CA PHE A 342 4.97 5.57 3.96
C PHE A 342 4.51 6.98 3.60
N PHE A 343 3.82 7.14 2.46
CA PHE A 343 3.36 8.46 2.01
C PHE A 343 2.26 9.03 2.92
N ASN A 344 1.37 8.20 3.46
CA ASN A 344 0.40 8.66 4.45
C ASN A 344 1.08 9.17 5.72
N SER A 345 2.10 8.47 6.23
CA SER A 345 2.85 8.92 7.40
C SER A 345 3.61 10.22 7.15
N LEU A 346 4.23 10.35 5.97
CA LEU A 346 4.95 11.56 5.58
C LEU A 346 3.98 12.75 5.45
N TRP A 347 2.80 12.52 4.86
CA TRP A 347 1.75 13.53 4.74
C TRP A 347 1.26 14.04 6.08
N LEU A 348 0.97 13.13 7.02
CA LEU A 348 0.53 13.50 8.37
C LEU A 348 1.57 14.35 9.10
N VAL A 349 2.84 13.96 9.06
CA VAL A 349 3.91 14.75 9.69
C VAL A 349 4.12 16.09 8.99
N ALA A 350 4.03 16.13 7.66
CA ALA A 350 4.13 17.39 6.92
C ALA A 350 3.01 18.36 7.32
N ASN A 351 1.77 17.87 7.50
CA ASN A 351 0.67 18.69 7.99
C ASN A 351 0.91 19.20 9.41
N ASP A 352 1.40 18.35 10.32
CA ASP A 352 1.72 18.74 11.69
C ASP A 352 2.76 19.88 11.70
N VAL A 353 3.78 19.81 10.84
CA VAL A 353 4.82 20.85 10.70
C VAL A 353 4.25 22.14 10.09
N ILE A 354 3.45 22.05 9.02
CA ILE A 354 2.85 23.22 8.36
C ILE A 354 1.91 23.96 9.32
N ILE A 355 1.02 23.22 9.99
CA ILE A 355 0.08 23.78 10.97
C ILE A 355 0.86 24.35 12.15
N GLY A 356 1.89 23.65 12.64
CA GLY A 356 2.74 24.11 13.74
C GLY A 356 3.46 25.43 13.41
N ILE A 357 4.03 25.56 12.21
CA ILE A 357 4.68 26.81 11.77
C ILE A 357 3.65 27.93 11.61
N ALA A 358 2.49 27.65 11.01
CA ALA A 358 1.44 28.64 10.82
C ALA A 358 0.89 29.16 12.16
N LEU A 359 0.58 28.25 13.09
CA LEU A 359 0.12 28.59 14.43
C LEU A 359 1.21 29.32 15.23
N GLY A 360 2.45 28.86 15.15
CA GLY A 360 3.59 29.48 15.82
C GLY A 360 3.82 30.92 15.34
N SER A 361 3.81 31.15 14.03
CA SER A 361 3.90 32.51 13.45
C SER A 361 2.74 33.38 13.94
N TYR A 362 1.51 32.86 13.88
CA TYR A 362 0.34 33.60 14.34
C TYR A 362 0.43 34.03 15.81
N ILE A 363 0.90 33.13 16.70
CA ILE A 363 1.08 33.44 18.11
C ILE A 363 2.17 34.51 18.30
N ILE A 364 3.29 34.41 17.58
CA ILE A 364 4.40 35.37 17.68
C ILE A 364 3.94 36.75 17.19
N ASP A 365 3.26 36.82 16.05
CA ASP A 365 2.79 38.07 15.46
C ASP A 365 1.73 38.77 16.33
N ASN A 366 0.94 38.00 17.08
CA ASN A 366 -0.10 38.51 17.97
C ASN A 366 0.26 38.35 19.45
N ALA A 367 1.55 38.26 19.78
CA ALA A 367 2.01 37.83 21.10
C ALA A 367 1.41 38.66 22.25
N ALA A 368 1.30 39.98 22.11
CA ALA A 368 0.71 40.84 23.14
C ALA A 368 -0.78 40.55 23.37
N TRP A 369 -1.54 40.32 22.29
CA TRP A 369 -2.95 39.97 22.37
C TRP A 369 -3.13 38.57 22.97
N VAL A 370 -2.37 37.59 22.50
CA VAL A 370 -2.40 36.22 23.01
C VAL A 370 -2.02 36.19 24.50
N ALA A 371 -0.97 36.90 24.91
CA ALA A 371 -0.55 36.99 26.30
C ALA A 371 -1.63 37.62 27.19
N SER A 372 -2.30 38.67 26.72
CA SER A 372 -3.43 39.28 27.43
C SER A 372 -4.58 38.29 27.61
N GLN A 373 -4.96 37.56 26.56
CA GLN A 373 -6.01 36.54 26.65
C GLN A 373 -5.64 35.39 27.60
N ILE A 374 -4.40 34.88 27.51
CA ILE A 374 -3.90 33.85 28.42
C ILE A 374 -3.94 34.35 29.86
N ASN A 375 -3.51 35.60 30.11
CA ASN A 375 -3.54 36.19 31.44
C ASN A 375 -4.98 36.32 31.97
N THR A 376 -5.93 36.78 31.16
CA THR A 376 -7.35 36.85 31.56
C THR A 376 -7.91 35.48 31.91
N ILE A 377 -7.61 34.45 31.10
CA ILE A 377 -8.06 33.09 31.36
C ILE A 377 -7.43 32.55 32.65
N LEU A 378 -6.10 32.69 32.81
CA LEU A 378 -5.41 32.21 34.00
C LEU A 378 -5.92 32.89 35.25
N MET A 379 -6.02 34.22 35.26
CA MET A 379 -6.53 34.96 36.42
C MET A 379 -7.96 34.56 36.78
N GLY A 380 -8.84 34.37 35.79
CA GLY A 380 -10.21 33.90 36.03
C GLY A 380 -10.25 32.51 36.68
N TRP A 381 -9.41 31.57 36.23
CA TRP A 381 -9.40 30.22 36.78
C TRP A 381 -8.63 30.09 38.10
N THR A 382 -7.46 30.69 38.22
CA THR A 382 -6.55 30.49 39.36
C THR A 382 -6.81 31.46 40.50
N VAL A 383 -7.27 32.69 40.23
CA VAL A 383 -7.51 33.68 41.29
C VAL A 383 -9.00 33.73 41.62
N GLU A 384 -9.82 34.08 40.63
CA GLU A 384 -11.27 34.26 40.84
C GLU A 384 -11.95 32.93 41.16
N GLY A 385 -11.63 31.85 40.41
CA GLY A 385 -12.15 30.52 40.69
C GLY A 385 -11.76 29.95 42.06
N LEU A 386 -10.51 30.16 42.52
CA LEU A 386 -10.10 29.74 43.86
C LEU A 386 -10.81 30.55 44.95
N ARG A 387 -10.94 31.87 44.76
CA ARG A 387 -11.67 32.75 45.67
C ARG A 387 -13.13 32.33 45.80
N ASP A 388 -13.81 32.09 44.69
CA ASP A 388 -15.21 31.66 44.67
C ASP A 388 -15.38 30.28 45.33
N MET A 389 -14.44 29.36 45.12
CA MET A 389 -14.44 28.05 45.79
C MET A 389 -14.25 28.17 47.31
N ILE A 390 -13.37 29.05 47.78
CA ILE A 390 -13.16 29.30 49.23
C ILE A 390 -14.40 29.92 49.86
N LEU A 391 -14.98 30.93 49.21
CA LEU A 391 -16.22 31.57 49.66
C LEU A 391 -17.37 30.56 49.71
N TRP A 392 -17.49 29.69 48.71
CA TRP A 392 -18.45 28.59 48.70
C TRP A 392 -18.20 27.58 49.83
N LEU A 393 -16.95 27.30 50.17
CA LEU A 393 -16.58 26.39 51.26
C LEU A 393 -16.87 26.97 52.65
N MET A 394 -16.90 28.30 52.79
CA MET A 394 -17.25 28.98 54.05
C MET A 394 -18.76 28.97 54.31
N ASP A 395 -19.59 28.98 53.25
CA ASP A 395 -21.05 29.18 53.31
C ASP A 395 -21.86 27.86 53.26
N TRP A 396 -21.30 26.78 53.83
CA TRP A 396 -21.87 25.43 53.95
C TRP A 396 -21.87 24.61 52.64
N PRO A 397 -20.71 24.13 52.18
CA PRO A 397 -20.57 23.42 50.92
C PRO A 397 -21.38 22.12 50.95
N ALA A 398 -22.28 21.97 49.98
CA ALA A 398 -23.11 20.77 49.80
C ALA A 398 -23.87 20.31 51.08
N GLY A 399 -24.16 21.23 52.01
CA GLY A 399 -24.86 20.92 53.27
C GLY A 399 -23.99 20.31 54.39
N LEU A 400 -22.67 20.30 54.23
CA LEU A 400 -21.74 19.85 55.27
C LEU A 400 -21.57 20.93 56.36
N LYS A 401 -21.85 20.55 57.61
CA LYS A 401 -21.66 21.43 58.77
C LYS A 401 -20.18 21.45 59.17
N LEU A 402 -19.46 22.44 58.66
CA LEU A 402 -18.09 22.73 59.08
C LEU A 402 -18.08 23.52 60.41
N ASN A 403 -16.94 23.52 61.09
CA ASN A 403 -16.74 24.41 62.23
C ASN A 403 -16.63 25.85 61.72
N THR A 404 -17.68 26.63 61.93
CA THR A 404 -17.85 27.97 61.34
C THR A 404 -16.70 28.91 61.68
N GLU A 405 -16.24 28.94 62.93
CA GLU A 405 -15.15 29.81 63.37
C GLU A 405 -13.82 29.44 62.70
N LEU A 406 -13.55 28.15 62.55
CA LEU A 406 -12.32 27.67 61.91
C LEU A 406 -12.36 27.87 60.39
N ALA A 407 -13.52 27.65 59.76
CA ALA A 407 -13.71 27.84 58.32
C ALA A 407 -13.57 29.32 57.94
N VAL A 408 -14.09 30.23 58.76
CA VAL A 408 -13.93 31.67 58.55
C VAL A 408 -12.48 32.08 58.71
N PHE A 409 -11.80 31.65 59.79
CA PHE A 409 -10.39 31.98 60.01
C PHE A 409 -9.47 31.49 58.88
N LEU A 410 -9.63 30.24 58.43
CA LEU A 410 -8.83 29.69 57.33
C LEU A 410 -9.20 30.31 55.98
N GLY A 411 -10.49 30.55 55.74
CA GLY A 411 -10.99 31.22 54.54
C GLY A 411 -10.40 32.62 54.38
N ASP A 412 -10.46 33.44 55.43
CA ASP A 412 -9.89 34.78 55.44
C ASP A 412 -8.37 34.77 55.24
N LEU A 413 -7.66 33.80 55.84
CA LEU A 413 -6.22 33.62 55.64
C LEU A 413 -5.89 33.28 54.17
N PHE A 414 -6.60 32.34 53.55
CA PHE A 414 -6.34 31.96 52.16
C PHE A 414 -6.75 33.03 51.17
N LEU A 415 -7.87 33.74 51.41
CA LEU A 415 -8.27 34.89 50.61
C LEU A 415 -7.22 36.01 50.66
N TRP A 416 -6.68 36.29 51.86
CA TRP A 416 -5.59 37.26 52.01
C TRP A 416 -4.33 36.86 51.24
N VAL A 417 -3.96 35.57 51.24
CA VAL A 417 -2.81 35.07 50.45
C VAL A 417 -3.07 35.18 48.95
N ILE A 418 -4.29 34.90 48.48
CA ILE A 418 -4.66 35.02 47.07
C ILE A 418 -4.63 36.47 46.62
N ASP A 419 -5.14 37.39 47.44
CA ASP A 419 -5.10 38.83 47.15
C ASP A 419 -3.65 39.36 47.09
N LEU A 420 -2.77 38.88 47.97
CA LEU A 420 -1.33 39.20 47.93
C LEU A 420 -0.63 38.67 46.66
N TRP A 421 -1.11 37.57 46.08
CA TRP A 421 -0.53 36.97 44.87
C TRP A 421 -1.08 37.57 43.58
N LYS A 422 -2.23 38.26 43.66
CA LYS A 422 -2.87 38.95 42.54
C LYS A 422 -2.16 40.27 42.19
N ASP A 423 -1.60 40.94 43.21
CA ASP A 423 -0.77 42.14 43.10
C ASP A 423 0.65 41.82 42.61
#